data_AF-A0A8X8G7A7-F1
#
_entry.id   AF-A0A8X8G7A7-F1
#
_cell.length_a   1.000
_cell.length_b   1.000
_cell.length_c   1.000
_cell.angle_alpha   90.00
_cell.angle_beta   90.00
_cell.angle_gamma   90.00
#
_symmetry.space_group_name_H-M   'P 1'
#
loop_
_entity.id
_entity.type
_entity.pdbx_description
1 polymer ?
#
loop_
_entity_poly.entity_id
_entity_poly.type
_entity_poly.pdbx_seq_one_letter_code
_entity_poly.pdbx_strand_id
1 'polypeptide(L)'
;MPAVNYIYNVDCDEGAVLPSVISIFIALKFWRQAKDQQIIIGFLLFAATLGLFTQYWSITGLHIFTGGFIIWPVLVLLLGDRFPWPLAYPLTFTGTLLPDLYGAGTAANWTAGWFFGVGGAGFQDALFLVPLETLIAAALLNQIGTYLRKRGYFSRRAS
;
A
#
# COMPACT_ATOMS: atom_id res chain seq x y z
N MET A 1 -18.24 22.91 -16.43
CA MET A 1 -18.01 21.49 -16.80
C MET A 1 -18.50 20.67 -15.63
N PRO A 2 -19.35 19.64 -15.82
CA PRO A 2 -20.01 18.99 -14.70
C PRO A 2 -18.93 18.29 -13.87
N ALA A 3 -18.71 18.81 -12.67
CA ALA A 3 -17.89 18.19 -11.66
C ALA A 3 -18.49 16.80 -11.42
N VAL A 4 -17.66 15.80 -11.67
CA VAL A 4 -17.99 14.38 -11.60
C VAL A 4 -18.70 14.12 -10.27
N ASN A 5 -19.80 13.36 -10.31
CA ASN A 5 -20.80 13.11 -9.24
C ASN A 5 -20.25 12.54 -7.90
N TYR A 6 -18.95 12.57 -7.64
CA TYR A 6 -18.30 12.06 -6.44
C TYR A 6 -18.26 13.06 -5.26
N ILE A 7 -18.76 14.29 -5.43
CA ILE A 7 -18.58 15.38 -4.44
C ILE A 7 -19.66 15.35 -3.33
N TYR A 8 -20.74 14.58 -3.48
CA TYR A 8 -21.93 14.71 -2.62
C TYR A 8 -22.45 13.42 -1.98
N ASN A 9 -21.82 12.25 -2.18
CA ASN A 9 -22.41 11.00 -1.71
C ASN A 9 -21.78 10.46 -0.41
N VAL A 10 -22.30 10.80 0.77
CA VAL A 10 -21.85 10.41 2.14
C VAL A 10 -21.33 8.96 2.29
N ASP A 11 -21.76 8.03 1.43
CA ASP A 11 -21.20 6.68 1.28
C ASP A 11 -19.67 6.60 1.02
N CYS A 12 -18.97 7.68 0.64
CA CYS A 12 -17.51 7.60 0.39
C CYS A 12 -16.61 7.67 1.62
N ASP A 13 -17.13 7.97 2.81
CA ASP A 13 -16.35 7.91 4.06
C ASP A 13 -15.99 6.45 4.45
N GLU A 14 -16.68 5.46 3.90
CA GLU A 14 -16.42 4.03 4.13
C GLU A 14 -15.17 3.52 3.41
N GLY A 15 -14.62 4.33 2.49
CA GLY A 15 -13.57 3.96 1.55
C GLY A 15 -12.23 3.57 2.15
N ALA A 16 -11.80 4.27 3.22
CA ALA A 16 -10.58 3.93 3.95
C ALA A 16 -10.84 2.90 5.06
N VAL A 17 -12.08 2.79 5.54
CA VAL A 17 -12.45 1.92 6.67
C VAL A 17 -12.26 0.46 6.28
N LEU A 18 -12.79 0.06 5.12
CA LEU A 18 -12.68 -1.32 4.64
C LEU A 18 -11.21 -1.77 4.40
N PRO A 19 -10.36 -1.05 3.62
CA PRO A 19 -8.95 -1.41 3.48
C PRO A 19 -8.18 -1.33 4.80
N SER A 20 -8.53 -0.42 5.73
CA SER A 20 -7.93 -0.38 7.06
C SER A 20 -8.26 -1.63 7.86
N VAL A 21 -9.53 -2.03 7.91
CA VAL A 21 -10.00 -3.22 8.62
C VAL A 21 -9.34 -4.47 8.04
N ILE A 22 -9.33 -4.62 6.70
CA ILE A 22 -8.62 -5.71 6.02
C ILE A 22 -7.14 -5.72 6.40
N SER A 23 -6.48 -4.55 6.37
CA SER A 23 -5.08 -4.40 6.72
C SER A 23 -4.80 -4.83 8.15
N ILE A 24 -5.64 -4.44 9.11
CA ILE A 24 -5.53 -4.83 10.52
C ILE A 24 -5.68 -6.35 10.65
N PHE A 25 -6.69 -6.97 10.04
CA PHE A 25 -6.89 -8.41 10.12
C PHE A 25 -5.72 -9.20 9.55
N ILE A 26 -5.21 -8.80 8.38
CA ILE A 26 -4.05 -9.42 7.75
C ILE A 26 -2.80 -9.23 8.63
N ALA A 27 -2.55 -8.01 9.10
CA ALA A 27 -1.41 -7.71 9.96
C ALA A 27 -1.44 -8.54 11.25
N LEU A 28 -2.57 -8.58 11.96
CA LEU A 28 -2.71 -9.37 13.18
C LEU A 28 -2.44 -10.86 12.95
N LYS A 29 -2.90 -11.40 11.81
CA LYS A 29 -2.72 -12.81 11.47
C LYS A 29 -1.29 -13.17 11.07
N PHE A 30 -0.63 -12.33 10.28
CA PHE A 30 0.63 -12.67 9.61
C PHE A 30 1.87 -11.95 10.16
N TRP A 31 1.72 -10.86 10.90
CA TRP A 31 2.86 -10.06 11.39
C TRP A 31 3.82 -10.86 12.26
N ARG A 32 3.27 -11.75 13.11
CA ARG A 32 4.08 -12.64 13.97
C ARG A 32 4.86 -13.70 13.19
N GLN A 33 4.48 -13.97 11.94
CA GLN A 33 5.15 -14.93 11.07
C GLN A 33 6.28 -14.27 10.26
N ALA A 34 6.27 -12.93 10.15
CA ALA A 34 7.30 -12.20 9.46
C ALA A 34 8.62 -12.24 10.26
N LYS A 35 9.66 -12.74 9.61
CA LYS A 35 11.05 -12.58 10.02
C LYS A 35 11.58 -11.27 9.43
N ASP A 36 12.67 -10.75 9.98
CA ASP A 36 13.31 -9.49 9.53
C ASP A 36 12.43 -8.24 9.59
N GLN A 37 11.66 -8.11 10.67
CA GLN A 37 10.79 -6.96 10.89
C GLN A 37 11.52 -5.62 10.76
N GLN A 38 12.81 -5.54 11.11
CA GLN A 38 13.63 -4.34 10.92
C GLN A 38 13.76 -3.95 9.44
N ILE A 39 13.98 -4.92 8.55
CA ILE A 39 14.06 -4.69 7.10
C ILE A 39 12.69 -4.25 6.57
N ILE A 40 11.63 -4.94 6.99
CA ILE A 40 10.25 -4.63 6.58
C ILE A 40 9.87 -3.21 7.00
N ILE A 41 10.11 -2.83 8.26
CA ILE A 41 9.84 -1.49 8.79
C ILE A 41 10.71 -0.46 8.07
N GLY A 42 11.99 -0.76 7.83
CA GLY A 42 12.88 0.13 7.07
C GLY A 42 12.37 0.42 5.66
N PHE A 43 11.93 -0.60 4.93
CA PHE A 43 11.31 -0.42 3.61
C PHE A 43 9.95 0.28 3.65
N LEU A 44 9.16 0.09 4.72
CA LEU A 44 7.90 0.80 4.92
C LEU A 44 8.16 2.30 5.09
N LEU A 45 9.10 2.67 5.95
CA LEU A 45 9.51 4.05 6.16
C LEU A 45 10.08 4.66 4.89
N PHE A 46 10.89 3.91 4.14
CA PHE A 46 11.41 4.33 2.84
C PHE A 46 10.28 4.60 1.83
N ALA A 47 9.31 3.68 1.71
CA ALA A 47 8.17 3.83 0.80
C ALA A 47 7.30 5.04 1.17
N ALA A 48 7.02 5.24 2.46
CA ALA A 48 6.27 6.39 2.95
C ALA A 48 7.02 7.70 2.70
N THR A 49 8.33 7.73 2.97
CA THR A 49 9.20 8.89 2.71
C THR A 49 9.22 9.22 1.22
N LEU A 50 9.38 8.22 0.36
CA LEU A 50 9.34 8.41 -1.09
C LEU A 50 7.99 8.97 -1.53
N GLY A 51 6.88 8.46 -0.99
CA GLY A 51 5.55 9.02 -1.22
C GLY A 51 5.45 10.49 -0.80
N LEU A 52 5.99 10.85 0.37
CA LEU A 52 5.98 12.23 0.87
C LEU A 52 6.78 13.20 0.00
N PHE A 53 7.91 12.78 -0.57
CA PHE A 53 8.74 13.63 -1.43
C PHE A 53 8.28 13.68 -2.88
N THR A 54 7.50 12.70 -3.33
CA THR A 54 6.99 12.61 -4.70
C THR A 54 5.54 13.06 -4.82
N GLN A 55 4.89 13.38 -3.70
CA GLN A 55 3.51 13.82 -3.72
C GLN A 55 3.38 15.18 -4.43
N TYR A 56 2.33 15.32 -5.24
CA TYR A 56 1.96 16.61 -5.82
C TYR A 56 0.45 16.68 -6.04
N TRP A 57 -0.08 17.89 -5.93
CA TRP A 57 -1.49 18.17 -6.21
C TRP A 57 -1.66 18.53 -7.68
N SER A 58 -2.66 17.95 -8.33
CA SER A 58 -3.10 18.34 -9.68
C SER A 58 -4.60 18.62 -9.71
N ILE A 59 -5.12 19.01 -10.87
CA ILE A 59 -6.55 19.28 -11.07
C ILE A 59 -7.45 18.09 -10.76
N THR A 60 -6.89 16.87 -10.81
CA THR A 60 -7.66 15.66 -10.51
C THR A 60 -7.57 15.27 -9.05
N GLY A 61 -6.54 15.68 -8.30
CA GLY A 61 -6.37 15.33 -6.87
C GLY A 61 -4.91 15.18 -6.47
N LEU A 62 -4.66 14.52 -5.32
CA LEU A 62 -3.32 14.18 -4.87
C LEU A 62 -2.76 13.01 -5.67
N HIS A 63 -1.52 13.13 -6.12
CA HIS A 63 -0.77 12.07 -6.78
C HIS A 63 0.46 11.75 -5.95
N ILE A 64 0.71 10.48 -5.70
CA ILE A 64 1.91 10.02 -4.98
C ILE A 64 2.54 8.86 -5.73
N PHE A 65 3.87 8.72 -5.64
CA PHE A 65 4.52 7.50 -6.11
C PHE A 65 4.41 6.40 -5.04
N THR A 66 3.60 5.38 -5.32
CA THR A 66 3.44 4.25 -4.41
C THR A 66 4.59 3.24 -4.55
N GLY A 67 5.75 3.56 -3.98
CA GLY A 67 6.93 2.68 -4.02
C GLY A 67 6.68 1.27 -3.48
N GLY A 68 5.73 1.14 -2.54
CA GLY A 68 5.30 -0.15 -2.00
C GLY A 68 4.84 -1.15 -3.07
N PHE A 69 4.21 -0.66 -4.15
CA PHE A 69 3.75 -1.48 -5.27
C PHE A 69 4.85 -2.37 -5.86
N ILE A 70 6.08 -1.86 -5.91
CA ILE A 70 7.24 -2.59 -6.44
C ILE A 70 8.00 -3.28 -5.31
N ILE A 71 8.19 -2.59 -4.18
CA ILE A 71 9.05 -3.07 -3.09
C ILE A 71 8.53 -4.37 -2.49
N TRP A 72 7.23 -4.46 -2.17
CA TRP A 72 6.72 -5.64 -1.44
C TRP A 72 6.73 -6.91 -2.28
N PRO A 73 6.28 -6.93 -3.55
CA PRO A 73 6.36 -8.13 -4.37
C PRO A 73 7.80 -8.60 -4.58
N VAL A 74 8.75 -7.68 -4.75
CA VAL A 74 10.17 -8.01 -4.85
C VAL A 74 10.70 -8.59 -3.54
N LEU A 75 10.35 -8.02 -2.38
CA LEU A 75 10.73 -8.59 -1.09
C LEU A 75 10.13 -9.98 -0.86
N VAL A 76 8.91 -10.26 -1.33
CA VAL A 76 8.34 -11.61 -1.30
C VAL A 76 9.17 -12.59 -2.14
N LEU A 77 9.59 -12.17 -3.34
CA LEU A 77 10.46 -12.97 -4.19
C LEU A 77 11.82 -13.25 -3.53
N LEU A 78 12.40 -12.27 -2.83
CA LEU A 78 13.74 -12.39 -2.25
C LEU A 78 13.74 -13.11 -0.89
N LEU A 79 12.84 -12.72 0.02
CA LEU A 79 12.78 -13.21 1.40
C LEU A 79 11.99 -14.52 1.55
N GLY A 80 11.05 -14.79 0.64
CA GLY A 80 10.28 -16.03 0.65
C GLY A 80 9.51 -16.25 1.94
N ASP A 81 9.66 -17.42 2.55
CA ASP A 81 8.92 -17.80 3.76
C ASP A 81 9.20 -16.88 4.96
N ARG A 82 10.27 -16.09 4.92
CA ARG A 82 10.57 -15.05 5.92
C ARG A 82 9.61 -13.87 5.84
N PHE A 83 9.02 -13.60 4.67
CA PHE A 83 8.07 -12.52 4.48
C PHE A 83 6.74 -13.07 3.94
N PRO A 84 5.74 -13.26 4.81
CA PRO A 84 4.41 -13.69 4.39
C PRO A 84 3.84 -12.73 3.36
N TRP A 85 3.67 -13.21 2.12
CA TRP A 85 3.16 -12.40 1.01
C TRP A 85 1.83 -11.66 1.29
N PRO A 86 0.90 -12.14 2.16
CA PRO A 86 -0.30 -11.37 2.47
C PRO A 86 0.00 -10.02 3.12
N LEU A 87 1.12 -9.88 3.83
CA LEU A 87 1.53 -8.61 4.44
C LEU A 87 1.83 -7.51 3.41
N ALA A 88 2.01 -7.85 2.13
CA ALA A 88 2.16 -6.84 1.08
C ALA A 88 0.98 -5.86 1.04
N TYR A 89 -0.25 -6.34 1.30
CA TYR A 89 -1.44 -5.48 1.33
C TYR A 89 -1.38 -4.41 2.43
N PRO A 90 -1.33 -4.75 3.75
CA PRO A 90 -1.29 -3.75 4.81
C PRO A 90 -0.08 -2.83 4.72
N LEU A 91 1.05 -3.32 4.20
CA LEU A 91 2.26 -2.53 4.07
C LEU A 91 2.19 -1.52 2.91
N THR A 92 1.63 -1.89 1.76
CA THR A 92 1.31 -0.91 0.71
C THR A 92 0.29 0.10 1.22
N PHE A 93 -0.80 -0.37 1.83
CA PHE A 93 -1.86 0.50 2.33
C PHE A 93 -1.29 1.55 3.29
N THR A 94 -0.51 1.12 4.29
CA THR A 94 0.11 2.04 5.27
C THR A 94 1.10 3.00 4.59
N GLY A 95 1.92 2.49 3.67
CA GLY A 95 2.91 3.31 2.94
C GLY A 95 2.27 4.37 2.03
N THR A 96 1.06 4.13 1.53
CA THR A 96 0.27 5.07 0.72
C THR A 96 -0.56 6.00 1.60
N LEU A 97 -1.11 5.51 2.71
CA LEU A 97 -1.95 6.29 3.63
C LEU A 97 -1.19 7.42 4.32
N LEU A 98 0.05 7.18 4.75
CA LEU A 98 0.86 8.20 5.44
C LEU A 98 1.07 9.47 4.61
N PRO A 99 1.61 9.40 3.38
CA PRO A 99 1.75 10.59 2.54
C PRO A 99 0.41 11.20 2.14
N ASP A 100 -0.63 10.39 1.97
CA ASP A 100 -1.97 10.89 1.68
C ASP A 100 -2.53 11.77 2.81
N LEU A 101 -2.47 11.28 4.06
CA LEU A 101 -2.88 12.04 5.25
C LEU A 101 -2.03 13.30 5.45
N TYR A 102 -0.73 13.23 5.16
CA TYR A 102 0.14 14.40 5.23
C TYR A 102 -0.22 15.44 4.17
N GLY A 103 -0.34 15.02 2.90
CA GLY A 103 -0.75 15.89 1.79
C GLY A 103 -2.08 16.55 2.07
N ALA A 104 -3.02 15.80 2.63
CA ALA A 104 -4.30 16.30 3.13
C ALA A 104 -4.12 17.45 4.14
N GLY A 105 -3.27 17.22 5.14
CA GLY A 105 -3.08 18.14 6.27
C GLY A 105 -2.48 19.46 5.82
N THR A 106 -1.47 19.39 4.95
CA THR A 106 -0.78 20.58 4.45
C THR A 106 -1.67 21.48 3.59
N ALA A 107 -2.68 20.94 2.92
CA ALA A 107 -3.60 21.71 2.10
C ALA A 107 -4.75 22.38 2.88
N ALA A 108 -4.81 22.24 4.22
CA ALA A 108 -5.93 22.69 5.07
C ALA A 108 -7.32 22.14 4.67
N ASN A 109 -7.37 21.16 3.76
CA ASN A 109 -8.57 20.50 3.26
C ASN A 109 -9.27 19.61 4.30
N TRP A 110 -8.79 19.59 5.54
CA TRP A 110 -9.43 18.88 6.65
C TRP A 110 -10.71 19.58 7.12
N THR A 111 -10.89 20.85 6.74
CA THR A 111 -11.90 21.74 7.34
C THR A 111 -13.06 22.12 6.41
N ALA A 112 -13.01 21.77 5.12
CA ALA A 112 -13.93 22.30 4.10
C ALA A 112 -14.88 21.26 3.46
N GLY A 113 -14.94 20.04 3.98
CA GLY A 113 -15.73 18.95 3.40
C GLY A 113 -14.87 17.92 2.66
N TRP A 114 -15.50 17.18 1.75
CA TRP A 114 -15.00 16.00 1.03
C TRP A 114 -13.52 16.04 0.65
N PHE A 115 -12.75 15.09 1.19
CA PHE A 115 -11.32 14.99 0.95
C PHE A 115 -11.00 14.15 -0.31
N PHE A 116 -10.36 14.78 -1.30
CA PHE A 116 -9.82 14.10 -2.48
C PHE A 116 -8.38 13.62 -2.21
N GLY A 117 -8.26 12.41 -1.67
CA GLY A 117 -6.98 11.70 -1.51
C GLY A 117 -6.36 11.22 -2.82
N VAL A 118 -5.39 10.31 -2.70
CA VAL A 118 -4.65 9.73 -3.84
C VAL A 118 -5.60 9.29 -4.97
N GLY A 119 -5.35 9.79 -6.18
CA GLY A 119 -6.09 9.38 -7.39
C GLY A 119 -7.36 10.18 -7.67
N GLY A 120 -7.65 11.22 -6.89
CA GLY A 120 -8.68 12.20 -7.27
C GLY A 120 -10.13 11.78 -7.09
N ALA A 121 -10.36 10.54 -6.67
CA ALA A 121 -11.66 10.00 -6.29
C ALA A 121 -11.82 9.87 -4.76
N GLY A 122 -10.93 10.48 -3.96
CA GLY A 122 -10.90 10.30 -2.51
C GLY A 122 -10.04 9.11 -2.07
N PHE A 123 -10.10 8.75 -0.79
CA PHE A 123 -9.39 7.60 -0.23
C PHE A 123 -9.77 6.25 -0.91
N GLN A 124 -10.83 6.21 -1.73
CA GLN A 124 -11.45 4.97 -2.19
C GLN A 124 -10.64 4.19 -3.24
N ASP A 125 -10.17 4.83 -4.31
CA ASP A 125 -9.66 4.07 -5.45
C ASP A 125 -8.21 3.64 -5.25
N ALA A 126 -7.29 4.57 -5.01
CA ALA A 126 -5.88 4.22 -4.98
C ALA A 126 -5.46 3.51 -3.67
N LEU A 127 -6.08 3.81 -2.52
CA LEU A 127 -5.73 3.14 -1.26
C LEU A 127 -6.35 1.75 -1.11
N PHE A 128 -7.33 1.39 -1.93
CA PHE A 128 -7.80 0.01 -2.00
C PHE A 128 -7.16 -0.75 -3.16
N LEU A 129 -7.17 -0.18 -4.37
CA LEU A 129 -6.69 -0.84 -5.59
C LEU A 129 -5.18 -1.06 -5.56
N VAL A 130 -4.38 -0.07 -5.17
CA VAL A 130 -2.91 -0.24 -5.21
C VAL A 130 -2.45 -1.32 -4.22
N PRO A 131 -2.95 -1.40 -2.98
CA PRO A 131 -2.67 -2.55 -2.11
C PRO A 131 -3.16 -3.89 -2.67
N LEU A 132 -4.33 -3.92 -3.33
CA LEU A 132 -4.85 -5.13 -3.95
C LEU A 132 -3.97 -5.62 -5.12
N GLU A 133 -3.57 -4.72 -6.02
CA GLU A 133 -2.67 -5.02 -7.13
C GLU A 133 -1.30 -5.48 -6.60
N THR A 134 -0.78 -4.81 -5.56
CA THR A 134 0.45 -5.23 -4.88
C THR A 134 0.31 -6.65 -4.33
N LEU A 135 -0.82 -6.96 -3.68
CA LEU A 135 -1.09 -8.28 -3.12
C LEU A 135 -1.11 -9.36 -4.20
N ILE A 136 -1.74 -9.08 -5.35
CA ILE A 136 -1.78 -9.98 -6.51
C ILE A 136 -0.36 -10.21 -7.05
N ALA A 137 0.41 -9.14 -7.25
CA ALA A 137 1.80 -9.23 -7.71
C ALA A 137 2.68 -10.02 -6.72
N ALA A 138 2.50 -9.79 -5.41
CA ALA A 138 3.18 -10.51 -4.35
C ALA A 138 2.82 -12.01 -4.34
N ALA A 139 1.54 -12.35 -4.53
CA ALA A 139 1.09 -13.75 -4.63
C ALA A 139 1.74 -14.46 -5.83
N LEU A 140 1.77 -13.82 -7.00
CA LEU A 140 2.41 -14.35 -8.21
C LEU A 140 3.91 -14.55 -8.01
N LEU A 141 4.62 -13.55 -7.46
CA LEU A 141 6.05 -13.64 -7.19
C LEU A 141 6.38 -14.63 -6.08
N ASN A 142 5.48 -14.87 -5.12
CA ASN A 142 5.63 -15.94 -4.14
C ASN A 142 5.63 -17.33 -4.82
N GLN A 143 4.70 -17.55 -5.76
CA GLN A 143 4.65 -18.81 -6.52
C GLN A 143 5.90 -19.00 -7.37
N ILE A 144 6.31 -17.95 -8.10
CA ILE A 144 7.53 -17.96 -8.93
C ILE A 144 8.77 -18.19 -8.05
N GLY A 145 8.90 -17.48 -6.93
CA GLY A 145 10.01 -17.63 -5.99
C GLY A 145 10.09 -19.04 -5.41
N THR A 146 8.95 -19.62 -5.05
CA THR A 146 8.86 -21.00 -4.57
C THR A 146 9.36 -21.99 -5.62
N TYR A 147 8.94 -21.83 -6.88
CA TYR A 147 9.37 -22.66 -7.99
C TYR A 147 10.89 -22.54 -8.25
N LEU A 148 11.42 -21.32 -8.26
CA LEU A 148 12.83 -21.05 -8.51
C LEU A 148 13.75 -21.54 -7.36
N ARG A 149 13.31 -21.46 -6.10
CA ARG A 149 14.03 -22.03 -4.94
C ARG A 149 14.10 -23.56 -4.99
N LYS A 150 13.04 -24.23 -5.48
CA LYS A 150 13.07 -25.69 -5.68
C LYS A 150 14.17 -26.10 -6.67
N ARG A 151 14.38 -25.28 -7.70
CA ARG A 151 15.40 -25.47 -8.75
C ARG A 151 16.80 -24.92 -8.40
N GLY A 152 16.97 -24.32 -7.22
CA GLY A 152 18.27 -23.84 -6.74
C GLY A 152 18.71 -22.47 -7.29
N TYR A 153 17.84 -21.74 -7.99
CA TYR A 153 18.15 -20.38 -8.46
C TYR A 153 18.21 -19.35 -7.33
N PHE A 154 17.52 -19.62 -6.22
CA PHE A 154 17.57 -18.82 -5.01
C PHE A 154 17.96 -19.70 -3.82
N SER A 155 18.64 -19.10 -2.84
CA SER A 155 18.99 -19.78 -1.60
C SER A 155 17.75 -20.38 -0.93
N ARG A 156 17.80 -21.67 -0.61
CA ARG A 156 16.81 -22.32 0.26
C ARG A 156 16.95 -21.85 1.71
N ARG A 157 18.12 -21.34 2.09
CA ARG A 157 18.39 -20.68 3.37
C ARG A 157 18.02 -19.20 3.28
N ALA A 158 16.74 -18.94 3.14
CA ALA A 158 16.12 -17.87 3.89
C ALA A 158 15.74 -18.47 5.26
N SER A 159 16.71 -19.06 5.96
CA SER A 159 16.54 -19.77 7.24
C SER A 159 16.47 -18.79 8.38
#